data_AF-A0A3M9ZW50-F1
#
_entry.id   AF-A0A3M9ZW50-F1
#
_cell.length_a   1.000
_cell.length_b   1.000
_cell.length_c   1.000
_cell.angle_alpha   90.00
_cell.angle_beta   90.00
_cell.angle_gamma   90.00
#
_symmetry.space_group_name_H-M   'P 1'
#
loop_
_entity.id
_entity.type
_entity.pdbx_description
1 polymer ?
#
loop_
_entity_poly.entity_id
_entity_poly.type
_entity_poly.pdbx_seq_one_letter_code
_entity_poly.pdbx_strand_id
1 'polypeptide(L)'
;MSRPQKPDPDETVIPGSNHTPALAFAVIWVGIRAAVKAWMSLKGFTFSPKSGLVFDVDYLHEGLALFIELIRGSRDFKVDLPIYLIAVTCHTSIEIDDALRDGYERIARFSNQPLIGYWKDPAGRPYLDAVVPLQFISKNAAIREGKKHGQEYILAIWSDGSHEHSKTD
;
A
#
# COMPACT_ATOMS: atom_id res chain seq x y z
N MET A 1 7.59 -12.95 36.54
CA MET A 1 8.28 -12.37 35.38
C MET A 1 7.95 -13.24 34.18
N SER A 2 7.06 -12.79 33.29
CA SER A 2 6.68 -13.56 32.09
C SER A 2 7.86 -13.64 31.13
N ARG A 3 8.10 -14.82 30.55
CA ARG A 3 9.15 -14.99 29.52
C ARG A 3 8.83 -14.11 28.30
N PRO A 4 9.85 -13.53 27.64
CA PRO A 4 9.66 -12.90 26.34
C PRO A 4 9.03 -13.91 25.38
N GLN A 5 7.87 -13.58 24.82
CA GLN A 5 7.31 -14.36 23.71
C GLN A 5 8.21 -14.20 22.50
N LYS A 6 8.51 -15.32 21.82
CA LYS A 6 9.13 -15.25 20.50
C LYS A 6 8.15 -14.51 19.58
N PRO A 7 8.62 -13.56 18.74
CA PRO A 7 7.77 -12.95 17.73
C PRO A 7 7.15 -14.07 16.90
N ASP A 8 5.85 -13.99 16.65
CA ASP A 8 5.19 -14.94 15.76
C ASP A 8 5.80 -14.75 14.36
N PRO A 9 6.39 -15.80 13.75
CA PRO A 9 6.96 -15.70 12.42
C PRO A 9 5.91 -15.36 11.35
N ASP A 10 4.62 -15.47 11.64
CA ASP A 10 3.54 -15.05 10.74
C ASP A 10 2.92 -13.69 11.14
N GLU A 11 3.49 -12.98 12.12
CA GLU A 11 3.01 -11.67 12.53
C GLU A 11 3.18 -10.66 11.39
N THR A 12 2.05 -10.11 10.95
CA THR A 12 2.02 -9.06 9.94
C THR A 12 2.38 -7.73 10.60
N VAL A 13 3.44 -7.10 10.11
CA VAL A 13 3.86 -5.77 10.59
C VAL A 13 3.33 -4.71 9.64
N ILE A 14 2.82 -3.59 10.15
CA ILE A 14 2.40 -2.45 9.33
C ILE A 14 3.55 -1.44 9.30
N PRO A 15 4.22 -1.21 8.16
CA PRO A 15 5.26 -0.22 8.04
C PRO A 15 4.73 1.18 8.33
N GLY A 16 5.61 2.02 8.86
CA GLY A 16 5.35 3.45 8.90
C GLY A 16 4.29 3.85 9.89
N SER A 17 4.28 3.28 11.09
CA SER A 17 3.50 3.81 12.20
C SER A 17 4.05 5.17 12.67
N ASN A 18 4.12 6.17 11.77
CA ASN A 18 4.25 7.54 12.21
C ASN A 18 3.08 7.79 13.19
N HIS A 19 3.37 8.42 14.32
CA HIS A 19 2.40 8.57 15.42
C HIS A 19 1.22 9.49 15.06
N THR A 20 1.18 10.05 13.85
CA THR A 20 0.05 10.86 13.39
C THR A 20 -1.00 9.94 12.79
N PRO A 21 -2.28 10.06 13.18
CA PRO A 21 -3.37 9.30 12.58
C PRO A 21 -3.43 9.43 11.05
N ALA A 22 -4.06 8.45 10.39
CA ALA A 22 -4.41 8.58 8.98
C ALA A 22 -5.34 9.79 8.76
N LEU A 23 -5.17 10.48 7.64
CA LEU A 23 -6.09 11.56 7.25
C LEU A 23 -7.45 10.97 6.90
N ALA A 24 -8.54 11.63 7.30
CA ALA A 24 -9.90 11.20 6.94
C ALA A 24 -10.13 11.28 5.42
N PHE A 25 -10.95 10.38 4.88
CA PHE A 25 -11.23 10.32 3.44
C PHE A 25 -11.78 11.64 2.88
N ALA A 26 -12.67 12.30 3.65
CA ALA A 26 -13.25 13.59 3.33
C ALA A 26 -12.23 14.73 3.13
N VAL A 27 -11.01 14.58 3.65
CA VAL A 27 -9.92 15.56 3.48
C VAL A 27 -9.09 15.25 2.24
N ILE A 28 -8.96 13.97 1.86
CA ILE A 28 -7.99 13.54 0.85
C ILE A 28 -8.57 13.36 -0.55
N TRP A 29 -9.90 13.26 -0.69
CA TRP A 29 -10.55 12.97 -1.98
C TRP A 29 -10.18 13.95 -3.11
N VAL A 30 -9.99 15.24 -2.79
CA VAL A 30 -9.54 16.24 -3.77
C VAL A 30 -8.11 15.95 -4.22
N GLY A 31 -7.24 15.53 -3.29
CA GLY A 31 -5.87 15.12 -3.57
C GLY A 31 -5.81 13.89 -4.47
N ILE A 32 -6.65 12.88 -4.21
CA ILE A 32 -6.77 11.69 -5.07
C ILE A 32 -7.15 12.11 -6.49
N ARG A 33 -8.18 12.95 -6.65
CA ARG A 33 -8.62 13.43 -7.96
C ARG A 33 -7.51 14.19 -8.69
N ALA A 34 -6.79 15.04 -7.98
CA ALA A 34 -5.67 15.80 -8.55
C ALA A 34 -4.53 14.86 -9.01
N ALA A 35 -4.18 13.87 -8.19
CA ALA A 35 -3.17 12.87 -8.51
C ALA A 35 -3.55 12.08 -9.77
N VAL A 36 -4.77 11.53 -9.83
CA VAL A 36 -5.26 10.82 -11.03
C VAL A 36 -5.20 11.72 -12.25
N LYS A 37 -5.67 12.97 -12.15
CA LYS A 37 -5.67 13.90 -13.28
C LYS A 37 -4.25 14.18 -13.81
N ALA A 38 -3.28 14.35 -12.91
CA ALA A 38 -1.91 14.68 -13.27
C ALA A 38 -1.12 13.48 -13.80
N TRP A 39 -1.42 12.27 -13.31
CA TRP A 39 -0.56 11.09 -13.50
C TRP A 39 -1.23 9.91 -14.20
N MET A 40 -2.44 10.06 -14.74
CA MET A 40 -3.18 8.97 -15.43
C MET A 40 -2.44 8.32 -16.61
N SER A 41 -1.46 9.02 -17.19
CA SER A 41 -0.64 8.52 -18.30
C SER A 41 0.32 7.41 -17.88
N LEU A 42 0.65 7.31 -16.59
CA LEU A 42 1.51 6.26 -16.05
C LEU A 42 0.85 4.88 -16.17
N LYS A 43 1.65 3.81 -16.10
CA LYS A 43 1.12 2.43 -16.09
C LYS A 43 0.41 2.12 -14.78
N GLY A 44 0.95 2.62 -13.68
CA GLY A 44 0.36 2.61 -12.37
C GLY A 44 1.13 3.55 -11.45
N PHE A 45 0.54 3.93 -10.32
CA PHE A 45 1.22 4.70 -9.30
C PHE A 45 0.59 4.48 -7.93
N THR A 46 1.35 4.81 -6.89
CA THR A 46 0.88 4.88 -5.51
C THR A 46 0.84 6.34 -5.07
N PHE A 47 -0.30 6.80 -4.59
CA PHE A 47 -0.48 8.09 -3.96
C PHE A 47 -0.46 7.94 -2.43
N SER A 48 0.37 8.74 -1.77
CA SER A 48 0.35 8.88 -0.31
C SER A 48 -0.47 10.10 0.09
N PRO A 49 -1.62 9.92 0.76
CA PRO A 49 -2.41 11.05 1.23
C PRO A 49 -1.70 11.91 2.27
N LYS A 50 -0.74 11.33 3.01
CA LYS A 50 -0.03 12.04 4.08
C LYS A 50 0.99 13.05 3.55
N SER A 51 1.75 12.68 2.54
CA SER A 51 2.74 13.56 1.92
C SER A 51 2.18 14.33 0.73
N GLY A 52 1.08 13.85 0.14
CA GLY A 52 0.54 14.35 -1.12
C GLY A 52 1.37 13.93 -2.33
N LEU A 53 2.32 13.01 -2.17
CA LEU A 53 3.24 12.56 -3.22
C LEU A 53 2.67 11.37 -3.99
N VAL A 54 3.14 11.23 -5.22
CA VAL A 54 2.85 10.11 -6.13
C VAL A 54 4.16 9.39 -6.43
N PHE A 55 4.09 8.06 -6.48
CA PHE A 55 5.22 7.17 -6.68
C PHE A 55 4.91 6.15 -7.77
N ASP A 56 5.69 6.16 -8.85
CA ASP A 56 5.76 5.17 -9.90
C ASP A 56 6.93 4.22 -9.63
N VAL A 57 6.60 3.08 -9.01
CA VAL A 57 7.59 2.10 -8.59
C VAL A 57 8.32 1.43 -9.75
N ASP A 58 7.86 1.59 -11.01
CA ASP A 58 8.61 1.17 -12.19
C ASP A 58 9.97 1.89 -12.27
N TYR A 59 10.10 3.06 -11.64
CA TYR A 59 11.36 3.79 -11.49
C TYR A 59 12.00 3.54 -10.11
N LEU A 60 13.22 2.98 -10.13
CA LEU A 60 13.98 2.60 -8.92
C LEU A 60 14.04 3.69 -7.84
N HIS A 61 14.25 4.95 -8.24
CA HIS A 61 14.37 6.07 -7.31
C HIS A 61 13.04 6.41 -6.62
N GLU A 62 11.91 6.23 -7.31
CA GLU A 62 10.59 6.42 -6.73
C GLU A 62 10.19 5.24 -5.85
N GLY A 63 10.58 4.02 -6.21
CA GLY A 63 10.50 2.84 -5.34
C GLY A 63 11.24 3.06 -4.01
N LEU A 64 12.48 3.56 -4.06
CA LEU A 64 13.25 3.91 -2.87
C LEU A 64 12.59 5.04 -2.07
N ALA A 65 12.10 6.07 -2.73
CA ALA A 65 11.42 7.20 -2.08
C ALA A 65 10.15 6.75 -1.35
N LEU A 66 9.34 5.90 -1.98
CA LEU A 66 8.16 5.29 -1.37
C LEU A 66 8.55 4.43 -0.18
N PHE A 67 9.59 3.60 -0.31
CA PHE A 67 10.10 2.79 0.79
C PHE A 67 10.49 3.64 2.00
N ILE A 68 11.29 4.69 1.79
CA ILE A 68 11.72 5.63 2.83
C ILE A 68 10.52 6.33 3.48
N GLU A 69 9.51 6.71 2.69
CA GLU A 69 8.27 7.27 3.22
C GLU A 69 7.55 6.27 4.14
N LEU A 70 7.40 5.03 3.67
CA LEU A 70 6.69 3.96 4.36
C LEU A 70 7.37 3.49 5.63
N ILE A 71 8.67 3.72 5.83
CA ILE A 71 9.35 3.36 7.08
C ILE A 71 9.53 4.56 8.01
N ARG A 72 9.20 5.77 7.55
CA ARG A 72 9.46 7.00 8.30
C ARG A 72 8.74 6.97 9.64
N GLY A 73 9.53 6.96 10.72
CA GLY A 73 9.03 6.94 12.09
C GLY A 73 8.59 5.57 12.61
N SER A 74 8.77 4.49 11.84
CA SER A 74 8.49 3.13 12.30
C SER A 74 9.65 2.57 13.13
N ARG A 75 9.33 2.02 14.31
CA ARG A 75 10.31 1.29 15.14
C ARG A 75 10.32 -0.22 14.87
N ASP A 76 9.26 -0.74 14.28
CA ASP A 76 9.01 -2.19 14.13
C ASP A 76 9.36 -2.71 12.72
N PHE A 77 9.88 -1.83 11.86
CA PHE A 77 10.29 -2.16 10.50
C PHE A 77 11.54 -3.06 10.47
N LYS A 78 11.53 -4.05 9.57
CA LYS A 78 12.65 -4.97 9.34
C LYS A 78 13.26 -4.72 7.95
N VAL A 79 14.52 -4.27 7.91
CA VAL A 79 15.18 -3.80 6.66
C VAL A 79 15.37 -4.86 5.59
N ASP A 80 15.50 -6.11 6.01
CA ASP A 80 15.74 -7.25 5.11
C ASP A 80 14.46 -7.84 4.51
N LEU A 81 13.28 -7.32 4.90
CA LEU A 81 11.99 -7.77 4.39
C LEU A 81 11.37 -6.73 3.46
N PRO A 82 10.79 -7.14 2.32
CA PRO A 82 10.06 -6.21 1.47
C PRO A 82 8.80 -5.72 2.17
N ILE A 83 8.38 -4.51 1.80
CA ILE A 83 7.05 -3.98 2.08
C ILE A 83 6.13 -4.40 0.94
N TYR A 84 5.06 -5.11 1.28
CA TYR A 84 3.99 -5.47 0.36
C TYR A 84 2.89 -4.43 0.40
N LEU A 85 2.53 -3.89 -0.76
CA LEU A 85 1.35 -3.07 -0.94
C LEU A 85 0.17 -3.97 -1.26
N ILE A 86 -0.74 -4.11 -0.30
CA ILE A 86 -1.94 -4.95 -0.42
C ILE A 86 -3.14 -4.04 -0.63
N ALA A 87 -3.75 -4.09 -1.82
CA ALA A 87 -5.02 -3.43 -2.06
C ALA A 87 -6.16 -4.19 -1.35
N VAL A 88 -6.99 -3.47 -0.59
CA VAL A 88 -8.09 -4.03 0.22
C VAL A 88 -9.45 -3.87 -0.43
N THR A 89 -9.52 -3.01 -1.43
CA THR A 89 -10.66 -2.93 -2.35
C THR A 89 -10.35 -3.82 -3.55
N CYS A 90 -11.38 -4.35 -4.21
CA CYS A 90 -11.27 -4.96 -5.53
C CYS A 90 -12.04 -4.05 -6.48
N HIS A 91 -11.60 -2.79 -6.52
CA HIS A 91 -12.33 -1.73 -7.20
C HIS A 91 -11.97 -1.76 -8.68
N THR A 92 -12.97 -1.66 -9.55
CA THR A 92 -12.82 -1.82 -11.01
C THR A 92 -13.09 -0.51 -11.76
N SER A 93 -12.94 0.61 -11.05
CA SER A 93 -13.25 1.96 -11.53
C SER A 93 -12.21 2.98 -11.05
N ILE A 94 -12.14 4.12 -11.72
CA ILE A 94 -11.35 5.28 -11.28
C ILE A 94 -12.19 6.29 -10.48
N GLU A 95 -13.46 6.00 -10.26
CA GLU A 95 -14.38 6.88 -9.54
C GLU A 95 -14.04 6.90 -8.04
N ILE A 96 -14.10 8.10 -7.46
CA ILE A 96 -13.94 8.25 -6.01
C ILE A 96 -15.31 8.01 -5.38
N ASP A 97 -15.65 6.74 -5.18
CA ASP A 97 -16.95 6.26 -4.71
C ASP A 97 -16.92 5.75 -3.26
N ASP A 98 -18.07 5.25 -2.81
CA ASP A 98 -18.23 4.70 -1.46
C ASP A 98 -17.37 3.43 -1.23
N ALA A 99 -17.09 2.64 -2.27
CA ALA A 99 -16.27 1.44 -2.14
C ALA A 99 -14.81 1.81 -1.83
N LEU A 100 -14.27 2.79 -2.56
CA LEU A 100 -12.92 3.31 -2.30
C LEU A 100 -12.84 3.98 -0.93
N ARG A 101 -13.86 4.76 -0.54
CA ARG A 101 -13.95 5.37 0.80
C ARG A 101 -13.92 4.32 1.89
N ASP A 102 -14.83 3.34 1.82
CA ASP A 102 -15.02 2.35 2.89
C ASP A 102 -13.78 1.47 3.04
N GLY A 103 -13.11 1.12 1.93
CA GLY A 103 -11.83 0.42 1.95
C GLY A 103 -10.70 1.23 2.60
N TYR A 104 -10.57 2.50 2.22
CA TYR A 104 -9.59 3.41 2.81
C TYR A 104 -9.82 3.59 4.32
N GLU A 105 -11.07 3.86 4.73
CA GLU A 105 -11.43 4.04 6.13
C GLU A 105 -11.27 2.77 6.95
N ARG A 106 -11.50 1.60 6.33
CA ARG A 106 -11.20 0.30 6.97
C ARG A 106 -9.71 0.19 7.30
N ILE A 107 -8.82 0.56 6.38
CA ILE A 107 -7.36 0.56 6.63
C ILE A 107 -7.01 1.58 7.72
N ALA A 108 -7.56 2.78 7.64
CA ALA A 108 -7.28 3.89 8.56
C ALA A 108 -7.56 3.56 10.04
N ARG A 109 -8.40 2.55 10.33
CA ARG A 109 -8.69 2.09 11.70
C ARG A 109 -7.54 1.37 12.37
N PHE A 110 -6.63 0.78 11.61
CA PHE A 110 -5.53 -0.03 12.13
C PHE A 110 -4.15 0.34 11.55
N SER A 111 -4.12 1.09 10.46
CA SER A 111 -2.91 1.67 9.88
C SER A 111 -3.02 3.18 9.84
N ASN A 112 -1.95 3.85 10.23
CA ASN A 112 -1.83 5.29 10.09
C ASN A 112 -1.41 5.71 8.67
N GLN A 113 -1.01 4.78 7.79
CA GLN A 113 -0.55 5.08 6.43
C GLN A 113 -1.32 4.28 5.37
N PRO A 114 -2.65 4.45 5.27
CA PRO A 114 -3.37 4.02 4.08
C PRO A 114 -2.88 4.80 2.86
N LEU A 115 -2.77 4.09 1.74
CA LEU A 115 -2.37 4.60 0.44
C LEU A 115 -3.52 4.47 -0.55
N ILE A 116 -3.39 5.13 -1.71
CA ILE A 116 -4.27 4.92 -2.85
C ILE A 116 -3.42 4.43 -4.02
N GLY A 117 -3.71 3.24 -4.53
CA GLY A 117 -3.15 2.74 -5.77
C GLY A 117 -3.97 3.20 -6.96
N TYR A 118 -3.31 3.52 -8.07
CA TYR A 118 -3.91 3.64 -9.39
C TYR A 118 -3.22 2.63 -10.29
N TRP A 119 -3.97 1.73 -10.90
CA TRP A 119 -3.43 0.62 -11.66
C TRP A 119 -4.21 0.44 -12.96
N LYS A 120 -3.67 -0.36 -13.87
CA LYS A 120 -4.36 -0.79 -15.10
C LYS A 120 -4.49 -2.31 -15.07
N ASP A 121 -5.69 -2.80 -15.34
CA ASP A 121 -5.94 -4.25 -15.45
C ASP A 121 -5.24 -4.82 -16.71
N PRO A 122 -5.25 -6.16 -16.93
CA PRO A 122 -4.66 -6.75 -18.13
C PRO A 122 -5.25 -6.26 -19.45
N ALA A 123 -6.47 -5.71 -19.44
CA ALA A 123 -7.11 -5.08 -20.61
C ALA A 123 -6.75 -3.58 -20.75
N GLY A 124 -5.91 -3.04 -19.87
CA GLY A 124 -5.50 -1.63 -19.84
C GLY A 124 -6.52 -0.69 -19.19
N ARG A 125 -7.58 -1.21 -18.58
CA ARG A 125 -8.62 -0.40 -17.92
C ARG A 125 -8.10 0.09 -16.57
N PRO A 126 -8.12 1.40 -16.31
CA PRO A 126 -7.61 1.92 -15.06
C PRO A 126 -8.59 1.71 -13.92
N TYR A 127 -8.06 1.56 -12.71
CA TYR A 127 -8.83 1.49 -11.47
C TYR A 127 -8.05 2.09 -10.30
N LEU A 128 -8.77 2.50 -9.26
CA LEU A 128 -8.20 2.92 -7.98
C LEU A 128 -8.34 1.80 -6.96
N ASP A 129 -7.44 1.73 -5.98
CA ASP A 129 -7.63 0.86 -4.83
C ASP A 129 -7.13 1.51 -3.55
N ALA A 130 -7.79 1.22 -2.43
CA ALA A 130 -7.26 1.54 -1.12
C ALA A 130 -6.20 0.49 -0.75
N VAL A 131 -5.00 0.94 -0.39
CA VAL A 131 -3.81 0.09 -0.25
C VAL A 131 -3.26 0.19 1.17
N VAL A 132 -2.99 -0.95 1.78
CA VAL A 132 -2.26 -1.04 3.05
C VAL A 132 -0.83 -1.55 2.81
N PRO A 133 0.20 -0.82 3.28
CA PRO A 133 1.56 -1.33 3.33
C PRO A 133 1.69 -2.33 4.48
N LEU A 134 2.27 -3.51 4.24
CA LEU A 134 2.46 -4.59 5.22
C LEU A 134 3.83 -5.27 5.01
N GLN A 135 4.45 -5.78 6.07
CA GLN A 135 5.60 -6.69 6.01
C GLN A 135 5.20 -8.07 6.50
N PHE A 136 5.72 -9.08 5.82
CA PHE A 136 5.55 -10.48 6.14
C PHE A 136 6.92 -11.16 6.11
N ILE A 137 7.16 -12.11 7.00
CA ILE A 137 8.38 -12.91 6.98
C ILE A 137 8.38 -13.88 5.78
N SER A 138 7.20 -14.37 5.37
CA SER A 138 7.04 -15.24 4.22
C SER A 138 6.23 -14.56 3.12
N LYS A 139 6.73 -14.63 1.88
CA LYS A 139 6.00 -14.23 0.66
C LYS A 139 4.63 -14.92 0.55
N ASN A 140 4.52 -16.17 1.00
CA ASN A 140 3.25 -16.91 0.98
C ASN A 140 2.20 -16.30 1.92
N ALA A 141 2.62 -15.68 3.03
CA ALA A 141 1.69 -14.98 3.92
C ALA A 141 1.14 -13.70 3.25
N ALA A 142 2.00 -12.95 2.56
CA ALA A 142 1.59 -11.80 1.77
C ALA A 142 0.59 -12.19 0.66
N ILE A 143 0.87 -13.28 -0.06
CA ILE A 143 -0.03 -13.82 -1.10
C ILE A 143 -1.38 -14.22 -0.49
N ARG A 144 -1.42 -14.90 0.66
CA ARG A 144 -2.68 -15.26 1.34
C ARG A 144 -3.48 -14.03 1.75
N GLU A 145 -2.84 -12.98 2.25
CA GLU A 145 -3.53 -11.75 2.60
C GLU A 145 -4.06 -11.04 1.34
N GLY A 146 -3.30 -11.01 0.25
CA GLY A 146 -3.80 -10.50 -1.05
C GLY A 146 -5.02 -11.27 -1.55
N LYS A 147 -4.97 -12.62 -1.57
CA LYS A 147 -6.09 -13.50 -1.95
C LYS A 147 -7.38 -13.19 -1.19
N LYS A 148 -7.27 -12.94 0.12
CA LYS A 148 -8.40 -12.63 1.01
C LYS A 148 -9.15 -11.36 0.60
N HIS A 149 -8.48 -10.42 -0.04
CA HIS A 149 -9.08 -9.18 -0.57
C HIS A 149 -9.43 -9.27 -2.06
N GLY A 150 -9.28 -10.46 -2.68
CA GLY A 150 -9.59 -10.68 -4.09
C GLY A 150 -8.60 -10.04 -5.07
N GLN A 151 -7.38 -9.75 -4.61
CA GLN A 151 -6.32 -9.21 -5.44
C GLN A 151 -5.69 -10.31 -6.30
N GLU A 152 -5.38 -10.03 -7.57
CA GLU A 152 -4.65 -10.92 -8.51
C GLU A 152 -3.12 -10.72 -8.42
N TYR A 153 -2.69 -9.53 -8.02
CA TYR A 153 -1.28 -9.18 -7.87
C TYR A 153 -1.06 -8.42 -6.58
N ILE A 154 0.10 -8.63 -5.96
CA ILE A 154 0.62 -7.79 -4.88
C ILE A 154 1.97 -7.22 -5.29
N LEU A 155 2.24 -5.98 -4.88
CA LEU A 155 3.49 -5.29 -5.17
C LEU A 155 4.39 -5.33 -3.94
N ALA A 156 5.61 -5.86 -4.10
CA ALA A 156 6.65 -5.85 -3.09
C ALA A 156 7.70 -4.79 -3.41
N ILE A 157 8.18 -4.06 -2.41
CA ILE A 157 9.21 -3.02 -2.53
C ILE A 157 10.30 -3.25 -1.49
N TRP A 158 11.56 -3.22 -1.90
CA TRP A 158 12.73 -3.41 -1.04
C TRP A 158 13.42 -2.10 -0.68
N SER A 159 14.33 -2.18 0.30
CA SER A 159 15.06 -1.03 0.85
C SER A 159 16.07 -0.40 -0.12
N ASP A 160 16.36 -1.07 -1.22
CA ASP A 160 17.15 -0.54 -2.34
C ASP A 160 16.28 0.09 -3.45
N GLY A 161 14.95 0.09 -3.26
CA GLY A 161 13.97 0.60 -4.21
C GLY A 161 13.57 -0.38 -5.31
N SER A 162 14.15 -1.59 -5.34
CA SER A 162 13.71 -2.64 -6.26
C SER A 162 12.28 -3.09 -5.93
N HIS A 163 11.58 -3.63 -6.93
CA HIS A 163 10.20 -4.05 -6.78
C HIS A 163 9.91 -5.38 -7.50
N GLU A 164 8.86 -6.05 -7.06
CA GLU A 164 8.36 -7.28 -7.68
C GLU A 164 6.83 -7.31 -7.63
N HIS A 165 6.19 -7.61 -8.76
CA HIS A 165 4.78 -8.00 -8.78
C HIS A 165 4.66 -9.52 -8.61
N SER A 166 3.98 -9.95 -7.55
CA SER A 166 3.71 -11.36 -7.31
C SER A 166 2.25 -11.69 -7.61
N LYS A 167 2.02 -12.69 -8.45
CA LYS A 167 0.69 -13.26 -8.64
C LYS A 167 0.19 -13.88 -7.34
N THR A 168 -1.09 -13.74 -7.11
CA THR A 168 -1.79 -14.33 -5.98
C THR A 168 -2.59 -15.55 -6.38
N ASP A 169 -2.31 -16.25 -7.49
CA ASP A 169 -2.99 -17.52 -7.86
C ASP A 169 -2.25 -18.75 -7.31
#